data_AF-A0A372NAD0-F1
#
_entry.id   AF-A0A372NAD0-F1
#
_cell.length_a   1.000
_cell.length_b   1.000
_cell.length_c   1.000
_cell.angle_alpha   90.00
_cell.angle_beta   90.00
_cell.angle_gamma   90.00
#
_symmetry.space_group_name_H-M   'P 1'
#
loop_
_entity.id
_entity.type
_entity.pdbx_description
1 polymer ?
#
loop_
_entity_poly.entity_id
_entity_poly.type
_entity_poly.pdbx_seq_one_letter_code
_entity_poly.pdbx_strand_id
1 'polypeptide(L)' 'MNDPIVKVIVAARISLLIENKAPTGQFFSLPLEERSNLRRAIILDAGVLCFSREIVKSLTMEELKLELKRAVTGRTEP' A
#
# COMPACT_ATOMS: atom_id res chain seq x y z
N MET A 1 11.24 -10.99 7.88
CA MET A 1 9.92 -10.56 8.40
C MET A 1 10.01 -9.52 9.52
N ASN A 2 11.07 -8.71 9.58
CA ASN A 2 11.26 -7.71 10.65
C ASN A 2 11.51 -6.30 10.10
N ASP A 3 11.08 -6.06 8.86
CA ASP A 3 11.24 -4.76 8.24
C ASP A 3 10.18 -3.78 8.77
N PRO A 4 10.58 -2.63 9.36
CA PRO A 4 9.63 -1.70 9.97
C PRO A 4 8.70 -1.04 8.95
N ILE A 5 9.14 -0.88 7.70
CA ILE A 5 8.35 -0.28 6.62
C ILE A 5 7.26 -1.24 6.18
N VAL A 6 7.62 -2.51 5.99
CA VAL A 6 6.64 -3.58 5.72
C VAL A 6 5.60 -3.67 6.84
N LYS A 7 6.02 -3.58 8.12
CA LYS A 7 5.09 -3.56 9.26
C LYS A 7 4.12 -2.39 9.22
N VAL A 8 4.61 -1.19 8.91
CA VAL A 8 3.78 0.02 8.79
C VAL A 8 2.77 -0.12 7.64
N ILE A 9 3.19 -0.66 6.50
CA ILE A 9 2.31 -0.91 5.36
C ILE A 9 1.23 -1.93 5.76
N VAL A 10 1.59 -3.04 6.40
CA VAL A 10 0.63 -4.04 6.89
C VAL A 10 -0.34 -3.45 7.92
N ALA A 11 0.13 -2.64 8.85
CA ALA A 11 -0.73 -1.95 9.83
C ALA A 11 -1.72 -1.00 9.15
N ALA A 12 -1.27 -0.23 8.15
CA ALA A 12 -2.12 0.65 7.36
C ALA A 12 -3.16 -0.14 6.55
N ARG A 13 -2.79 -1.31 5.99
CA ARG A 13 -3.77 -2.24 5.41
C ARG A 13 -4.81 -2.60 6.47
N ILE A 14 -4.41 -3.12 7.64
CA ILE A 14 -5.35 -3.59 8.68
C ILE A 14 -6.29 -2.47 9.13
N SER A 15 -5.79 -1.24 9.31
CA SER A 15 -6.61 -0.06 9.60
C SER A 15 -7.70 0.15 8.55
N LEU A 16 -7.37 0.05 7.26
CA LEU A 16 -8.36 0.20 6.17
C LEU A 16 -9.44 -0.89 6.19
N LEU A 17 -9.10 -2.12 6.59
CA LEU A 17 -10.07 -3.21 6.76
C LEU A 17 -11.07 -2.88 7.87
N ILE A 18 -10.55 -2.51 9.04
CA ILE A 18 -11.37 -2.19 10.22
C ILE A 18 -12.28 -1.00 9.92
N GLU A 19 -11.78 0.00 9.19
CA GLU A 19 -12.56 1.17 8.78
C GLU A 19 -13.61 0.85 7.69
N ASN A 20 -13.63 -0.36 7.13
CA ASN A 20 -14.50 -0.79 6.02
C ASN A 20 -14.39 0.14 4.77
N LYS A 21 -13.21 0.75 4.59
CA LYS A 21 -12.94 1.76 3.55
C LYS A 21 -12.15 1.21 2.35
N ALA A 22 -12.07 -0.11 2.19
CA ALA A 22 -11.41 -0.75 1.04
C ALA A 22 -12.15 -2.05 0.63
N PRO A 23 -12.21 -2.38 -0.68
CA PRO A 23 -12.78 -3.65 -1.13
C PRO A 23 -12.02 -4.83 -0.53
N THR A 24 -12.80 -5.77 -0.05
CA THR A 24 -12.48 -6.88 0.83
C THR A 24 -11.49 -7.91 0.24
N GLY A 25 -10.62 -8.43 1.09
CA GLY A 25 -9.87 -9.68 0.92
C GLY A 25 -8.64 -9.64 0.01
N GLN A 26 -8.83 -9.27 -1.26
CA GLN A 26 -7.83 -9.53 -2.30
C GLN A 26 -6.58 -8.66 -2.19
N PHE A 27 -6.69 -7.47 -1.57
CA PHE A 27 -5.57 -6.55 -1.35
C PHE A 27 -4.63 -6.98 -0.21
N PHE A 28 -5.16 -7.65 0.80
CA PHE A 28 -4.42 -8.05 1.99
C PHE A 28 -3.47 -9.21 1.70
N SER A 29 -3.86 -10.08 0.77
CA SER A 29 -3.08 -11.22 0.31
C SER A 29 -2.02 -10.86 -0.73
N LEU A 30 -2.00 -9.62 -1.24
CA LEU A 30 -1.02 -9.24 -2.26
C LEU A 30 0.39 -9.18 -1.65
N PRO A 31 1.38 -9.83 -2.30
CA PRO A 31 2.76 -9.75 -1.89
C PRO A 31 3.25 -8.30 -1.90
N LEU A 32 4.21 -8.02 -1.03
CA LEU A 32 4.88 -6.73 -0.93
C LEU A 32 6.27 -6.84 -1.54
N GLU A 33 6.61 -5.89 -2.40
CA GLU A 33 7.93 -5.80 -3.04
C GLU A 33 8.48 -4.39 -2.91
N GLU A 34 9.73 -4.25 -2.48
CA GLU A 34 10.40 -2.95 -2.46
C GLU A 34 10.92 -2.61 -3.86
N ARG A 35 10.61 -1.41 -4.35
CA ARG A 35 11.15 -0.87 -5.60
C ARG A 35 11.64 0.56 -5.38
N SER A 36 12.96 0.74 -5.42
CA SER A 36 13.62 2.02 -5.13
C SER A 36 13.37 3.09 -6.19
N ASN A 37 12.99 2.71 -7.40
CA ASN A 37 12.76 3.61 -8.53
C ASN A 37 11.30 4.10 -8.67
N LEU A 38 10.43 3.84 -7.69
CA LEU A 38 9.05 4.31 -7.74
C LEU A 38 8.97 5.81 -7.47
N ARG A 39 8.23 6.52 -8.33
CA ARG A 39 7.85 7.93 -8.12
C ARG A 39 6.67 8.11 -7.16
N ARG A 40 6.03 7.01 -6.74
CA ARG A 40 4.91 6.98 -5.79
C ARG A 40 5.27 6.12 -4.60
N ALA A 41 4.60 6.35 -3.47
CA ALA A 41 4.85 5.58 -2.27
C ALA A 41 4.52 4.10 -2.48
N ILE A 42 3.36 3.82 -3.09
CA ILE A 42 2.86 2.48 -3.35
C ILE A 42 2.18 2.45 -4.72
N ILE A 43 2.39 1.36 -5.46
CA ILE A 43 1.66 1.03 -6.70
C ILE A 43 1.25 -0.44 -6.67
N LEU A 44 0.20 -0.78 -7.43
CA LEU A 44 -0.16 -2.16 -7.72
C LEU A 44 0.34 -2.52 -9.12
N ASP A 45 1.29 -3.44 -9.21
CA ASP A 45 1.90 -3.90 -10.47
C ASP A 45 1.76 -5.41 -10.59
N ALA A 46 1.09 -5.90 -11.63
CA ALA A 46 0.89 -7.34 -11.90
C ALA A 46 0.39 -8.18 -10.69
N GLY A 47 -0.39 -7.59 -9.77
CA GLY A 47 -0.85 -8.28 -8.56
C GLY A 47 0.15 -8.29 -7.40
N VAL A 48 1.19 -7.46 -7.47
CA VAL A 48 2.16 -7.20 -6.40
C VAL A 48 2.03 -5.75 -5.96
N LEU A 49 2.05 -5.51 -4.64
CA LEU A 49 2.12 -4.14 -4.11
C LEU A 49 3.58 -3.73 -3.97
N CYS A 50 4.01 -2.94 -4.95
CA CYS A 50 5.36 -2.39 -4.95
C CYS A 50 5.38 -1.08 -4.15
N PHE A 51 6.40 -0.89 -3.32
CA PHE A 51 6.54 0.31 -2.50
C PHE A 51 7.95 0.91 -2.56
N SER A 52 8.05 2.24 -2.47
CA SER A 52 9.32 2.94 -2.28
C SER A 52 9.51 3.21 -0.80
N ARG A 53 10.58 2.62 -0.24
CA ARG A 53 10.95 2.81 1.16
C ARG A 53 11.18 4.26 1.52
N GLU A 54 11.85 5.02 0.65
CA GLU A 54 12.19 6.42 0.93
C GLU A 54 10.94 7.28 1.03
N ILE A 55 10.00 7.11 0.11
CA ILE A 55 8.76 7.89 0.10
C ILE A 55 7.86 7.48 1.27
N VAL A 56 7.73 6.16 1.55
CA VAL A 56 6.88 5.67 2.66
C VAL A 56 7.35 6.20 4.02
N LYS A 57 8.67 6.38 4.23
CA LYS A 57 9.21 6.97 5.47
C LYS A 57 8.76 8.42 5.70
N SER A 58 8.48 9.15 4.63
CA SER A 58 8.04 10.55 4.69
C SER A 58 6.53 10.70 4.83
N LEU A 59 5.76 9.61 4.78
CA LEU A 59 4.31 9.67 4.88
C LEU A 59 3.82 9.48 6.32
N THR A 60 2.76 10.22 6.65
CA THR A 60 1.91 9.91 7.80
C THR A 60 1.07 8.65 7.54
N MET A 61 0.52 8.07 8.62
CA MET A 61 -0.39 6.92 8.50
C MET A 61 -1.61 7.22 7.62
N GLU A 62 -2.16 8.44 7.67
CA GLU A 62 -3.32 8.81 6.84
C GLU A 62 -2.96 8.94 5.36
N GLU A 63 -1.82 9.55 5.03
CA GLU A 63 -1.31 9.63 3.66
C GLU A 63 -0.99 8.24 3.11
N LEU A 64 -0.39 7.38 3.92
CA LEU A 64 -0.11 5.99 3.55
C LEU A 64 -1.41 5.24 3.23
N LYS A 65 -2.44 5.39 4.06
CA LYS A 65 -3.78 4.83 3.81
C LYS A 65 -4.39 5.36 2.52
N LEU A 66 -4.21 6.64 2.21
CA LEU A 66 -4.69 7.24 0.97
C LEU A 66 -3.97 6.67 -0.26
N GLU A 67 -2.64 6.54 -0.22
CA GLU A 67 -1.85 5.95 -1.29
C GLU A 67 -2.19 4.47 -1.50
N LEU A 68 -2.39 3.71 -0.42
CA LEU A 68 -2.89 2.33 -0.49
C LEU A 68 -4.25 2.25 -1.19
N LYS A 69 -5.20 3.13 -0.86
CA LYS A 69 -6.50 3.18 -1.55
C LYS A 69 -6.31 3.49 -3.03
N ARG A 70 -5.55 4.53 -3.36
CA ARG A 70 -5.29 4.97 -4.74
C ARG A 70 -4.67 3.86 -5.59
N ALA A 71 -3.72 3.11 -5.04
CA ALA A 71 -3.07 2.00 -5.73
C ALA A 71 -4.07 0.88 -6.11
N VAL A 72 -5.15 0.72 -5.35
CA VAL A 72 -6.18 -0.30 -5.59
C VAL A 72 -7.32 0.23 -6.47
N THR A 73 -7.75 1.46 -6.24
CA THR A 73 -8.87 2.10 -6.97
C THR A 73 -8.45 2.61 -8.34
N GLY A 74 -7.15 2.82 -8.58
CA GLY A 74 -6.58 3.18 -9.89
C GLY A 74 -6.78 2.14 -10.99
N ARG A 75 -7.47 1.01 -10.71
CA ARG A 75 -8.06 0.10 -11.70
C ARG A 75 -9.32 0.63 -12.37
N THR A 76 -9.73 1.86 -12.12
CA THR A 76 -10.98 2.43 -12.61
C THR A 76 -10.74 3.74 -13.35
N GLU A 77 -10.06 3.66 -14.50
CA GLU A 77 -10.25 4.63 -15.58
C GLU A 77 -10.52 3.81 -16.86
N PRO A 78 -11.60 4.13 -17.61
CA PRO A 78 -12.10 3.35 -18.76
C PRO A 78 -11.16 3.36 -19.98
#